data_AF-A0A2V5R1X5-F1
#
_entry.id   AF-A0A2V5R1X5-F1
#
_cell.length_a   1.000
_cell.length_b   1.000
_cell.length_c   1.000
_cell.angle_alpha   90.00
_cell.angle_beta   90.00
_cell.angle_gamma   90.00
#
_symmetry.space_group_name_H-M   'P 1'
#
loop_
_entity.id
_entity.type
_entity.pdbx_description
1 polymer ?
#
loop_
_entity_poly.entity_id
_entity_poly.type
_entity_poly.pdbx_seq_one_letter_code
_entity_poly.pdbx_strand_id
1 'polypeptide(L)'
;SGRIGAPPLPHHASDVERAYCYEIYGWIWDKHRPNATVNVELWDDEQYLMTFPAKEFRQDLVDAGYGNGRHGFYIVTPPQLRDRRSHVIHLRLAGTKQELTHSPSVIRCP
;
A
#
# COMPACT_ATOMS: atom_id res chain seq x y z
N SER A 1 35.30 6.38 -6.51
CA SER A 1 34.20 7.14 -7.11
C SER A 1 32.95 6.28 -7.20
N GLY A 2 32.16 6.21 -6.13
CA GLY A 2 30.91 5.44 -6.11
C GLY A 2 29.77 6.28 -6.68
N ARG A 3 29.40 6.05 -7.94
CA ARG A 3 28.15 6.60 -8.47
C ARG A 3 27.02 5.83 -7.81
N ILE A 4 26.32 6.47 -6.87
CA ILE A 4 25.02 6.01 -6.41
C ILE A 4 24.10 6.19 -7.62
N GLY A 5 23.94 5.14 -8.41
CA GLY A 5 22.91 5.12 -9.46
C GLY A 5 21.58 5.40 -8.78
N ALA A 6 20.80 6.32 -9.33
CA ALA A 6 19.44 6.55 -8.86
C ALA A 6 18.73 5.18 -8.76
N PRO A 7 18.04 4.88 -7.63
CA PRO A 7 17.27 3.66 -7.53
C PRO A 7 16.40 3.54 -8.79
N PRO A 8 16.33 2.35 -9.43
CA PRO A 8 15.48 2.17 -10.59
C PRO A 8 14.08 2.68 -10.24
N LEU A 9 13.54 3.54 -11.11
CA LEU A 9 12.24 4.15 -10.89
C LEU A 9 11.22 3.07 -10.54
N PRO A 10 10.40 3.28 -9.49
CA PRO A 10 9.32 2.36 -9.14
C PRO A 10 8.61 1.87 -10.40
N HIS A 11 8.52 0.56 -10.55
CA HIS A 11 7.76 -0.04 -11.64
C HIS A 11 6.26 -0.11 -11.33
N HIS A 12 5.88 0.37 -10.15
CA HIS A 12 4.50 0.44 -9.70
C HIS A 12 4.10 1.90 -9.49
N ALA A 13 2.81 2.18 -9.66
CA ALA A 13 2.17 3.40 -9.18
C ALA A 13 1.27 3.02 -8.00
N SER A 14 1.21 3.86 -6.98
CA SER A 14 0.41 3.57 -5.79
C SER A 14 0.04 4.84 -5.05
N ASP A 15 -1.00 4.74 -4.22
CA ASP A 15 -1.33 5.76 -3.24
C ASP A 15 -2.04 5.16 -2.02
N VAL A 16 -1.62 5.56 -0.82
CA VAL A 16 -2.36 5.32 0.41
C VAL A 16 -3.24 6.55 0.66
N GLU A 17 -4.49 6.47 0.23
CA GLU A 17 -5.44 7.59 0.27
C GLU A 17 -5.95 7.85 1.69
N ARG A 18 -6.08 6.79 2.50
CA ARG A 18 -6.43 6.92 3.91
C ARG A 18 -5.88 5.76 4.73
N ALA A 19 -5.37 6.10 5.91
CA ALA A 19 -5.07 5.13 6.95
C ALA A 19 -5.56 5.67 8.30
N TYR A 20 -6.65 5.08 8.81
CA TYR A 20 -7.36 5.56 10.00
C TYR A 20 -7.79 4.39 10.90
N CYS A 21 -8.53 4.68 11.97
CA CYS A 21 -8.86 3.70 13.01
C CYS A 21 -9.87 2.62 12.65
N TYR A 22 -10.62 2.79 11.57
CA TYR A 22 -11.63 1.83 11.15
C TYR A 22 -11.29 1.18 9.82
N GLU A 23 -10.56 1.90 8.97
CA GLU A 23 -10.27 1.49 7.61
C GLU A 23 -8.93 2.03 7.13
N ILE A 24 -8.31 1.26 6.25
CA ILE A 24 -7.14 1.64 5.47
C ILE A 24 -7.47 1.31 4.01
N TYR A 25 -7.32 2.28 3.12
CA TYR A 25 -7.61 2.08 1.70
C TYR A 25 -6.71 2.92 0.80
N GLY A 26 -6.63 2.47 -0.44
CA GLY A 26 -5.76 3.04 -1.45
C GLY A 26 -5.70 2.13 -2.68
N TRP A 27 -4.62 2.24 -3.44
CA TRP A 27 -4.41 1.42 -4.63
C TRP A 27 -2.92 1.19 -4.94
N ILE A 28 -2.65 0.12 -5.69
CA ILE A 28 -1.32 -0.18 -6.24
C ILE A 28 -1.43 -0.92 -7.58
N TRP A 29 -0.67 -0.46 -8.57
CA TRP A 29 -0.66 -0.98 -9.93
C TRP A 29 0.78 -1.27 -10.38
N ASP A 30 1.05 -2.46 -10.92
CA ASP A 30 2.35 -2.85 -11.49
C ASP A 30 2.32 -2.67 -13.01
N LYS A 31 3.15 -1.76 -13.54
CA LYS A 31 3.19 -1.42 -14.96
C LYS A 31 3.63 -2.58 -15.86
N HIS A 32 4.43 -3.52 -15.33
CA HIS A 32 4.95 -4.66 -16.10
C HIS A 32 3.94 -5.80 -16.14
N ARG A 33 2.98 -5.80 -15.22
CA ARG A 33 1.89 -6.78 -15.14
C ARG A 33 0.57 -6.03 -14.98
N PRO A 34 0.14 -5.26 -16.00
CA PRO A 34 -0.86 -4.20 -15.85
C PRO A 34 -2.25 -4.68 -15.46
N ASN A 35 -2.55 -5.98 -15.57
CA ASN A 35 -3.83 -6.58 -15.18
C ASN A 35 -3.69 -7.57 -14.01
N ALA A 36 -2.49 -7.75 -13.47
CA ALA A 36 -2.26 -8.67 -12.36
C ALA A 36 -2.69 -8.03 -11.03
N THR A 37 -3.25 -8.85 -10.14
CA THR A 37 -3.46 -8.47 -8.75
C THR A 37 -2.12 -8.33 -8.05
N VAL A 38 -1.93 -7.20 -7.37
CA VAL A 38 -0.75 -6.92 -6.56
C VAL A 38 -1.12 -7.13 -5.09
N ASN A 39 -0.28 -7.84 -4.35
CA ASN A 39 -0.46 -8.01 -2.90
C ASN A 39 0.29 -6.92 -2.14
N VAL A 40 -0.33 -6.44 -1.06
CA VAL A 40 0.21 -5.44 -0.15
C VAL A 40 0.39 -6.06 1.23
N GLU A 41 1.52 -5.80 1.87
CA GLU A 41 1.77 -6.15 3.26
C GLU A 41 1.57 -4.93 4.15
N LEU A 42 0.90 -5.13 5.28
CA LEU A 42 0.79 -4.17 6.37
C LEU A 42 1.72 -4.58 7.50
N TRP A 43 2.58 -3.65 7.90
CA TRP A 43 3.49 -3.78 9.03
C TRP A 43 3.23 -2.68 10.05
N ASP A 44 3.50 -2.97 11.32
CA ASP A 44 3.60 -2.01 12.42
C ASP A 44 5.07 -1.94 12.85
N ASP A 45 5.76 -0.86 12.49
CA ASP A 45 7.22 -0.77 12.49
C ASP A 45 7.87 -1.97 11.74
N GLU A 46 8.49 -2.89 12.49
CA GLU A 46 9.13 -4.11 11.99
C GLU A 46 8.25 -5.36 12.13
N GLN A 47 7.09 -5.24 12.77
CA GLN A 47 6.18 -6.36 12.98
C GLN A 47 5.24 -6.52 11.78
N TYR A 48 5.37 -7.64 11.08
CA TYR A 48 4.40 -8.03 10.06
C TYR A 48 3.02 -8.29 10.70
N LEU A 49 1.97 -7.67 10.14
CA LEU A 49 0.60 -7.90 10.58
C LEU A 49 -0.16 -8.82 9.62
N MET A 50 -0.20 -8.46 8.33
CA MET A 50 -0.97 -9.19 7.32
C MET A 50 -0.58 -8.86 5.89
N THR A 51 -1.01 -9.70 4.95
CA THR A 51 -0.95 -9.48 3.50
C THR A 51 -2.36 -9.52 2.92
N PHE A 52 -2.66 -8.66 1.96
CA PHE A 52 -3.96 -8.62 1.29
C PHE A 52 -3.85 -8.22 -0.19
N PRO A 53 -4.77 -8.67 -1.05
CA PRO A 53 -4.76 -8.33 -2.47
C PRO A 53 -5.38 -6.96 -2.74
N ALA A 54 -4.73 -6.17 -3.60
CA ALA A 54 -5.32 -5.01 -4.25
C ALA A 54 -6.06 -5.47 -5.53
N LYS A 55 -7.34 -5.79 -5.38
CA LYS A 55 -8.21 -6.42 -6.40
C LYS A 55 -9.55 -5.71 -6.60
N GLU A 56 -9.81 -4.69 -5.78
CA GLU A 56 -11.07 -3.96 -5.83
C GLU A 56 -11.11 -3.10 -7.08
N PHE A 57 -12.22 -3.18 -7.80
CA PHE A 57 -12.42 -2.42 -9.03
C PHE A 57 -12.68 -0.95 -8.71
N ARG A 58 -12.02 -0.08 -9.47
CA ARG A 58 -12.14 1.37 -9.37
C ARG A 58 -12.17 1.98 -10.77
N GLN A 59 -13.24 2.70 -11.08
CA GLN A 59 -13.44 3.32 -12.39
C GLN A 59 -12.39 4.40 -12.67
N ASP A 60 -12.02 5.19 -11.66
CA ASP A 60 -11.01 6.24 -11.78
C ASP A 60 -9.62 5.67 -12.14
N LEU A 61 -9.31 4.44 -11.74
CA LEU A 61 -8.07 3.77 -12.12
C LEU A 61 -8.10 3.31 -13.59
N VAL A 62 -9.25 2.89 -14.10
CA VAL A 62 -9.42 2.60 -15.53
C VAL A 62 -9.24 3.88 -16.34
N ASP A 63 -9.93 4.95 -15.94
CA ASP A 63 -9.91 6.24 -16.63
C ASP A 63 -8.50 6.86 -16.64
N ALA A 64 -7.70 6.60 -15.60
CA ALA A 64 -6.30 6.98 -15.50
C ALA A 64 -5.31 6.06 -16.27
N GLY A 65 -5.79 4.97 -16.87
CA GLY A 65 -4.98 4.05 -17.67
C GLY A 65 -4.26 2.94 -16.87
N TYR A 66 -4.64 2.71 -15.61
CA TYR A 66 -4.11 1.64 -14.77
C TYR A 66 -4.81 0.30 -15.04
N GLY A 67 -4.63 -0.23 -16.25
CA GLY A 67 -5.06 -1.57 -16.63
C GLY A 67 -6.56 -1.81 -16.50
N ASN A 68 -6.94 -2.91 -15.85
CA ASN A 68 -8.34 -3.32 -15.70
C ASN A 68 -9.07 -2.64 -14.51
N GLY A 69 -8.42 -1.69 -13.84
CA GLY A 69 -8.97 -0.96 -12.68
C GLY A 69 -9.08 -1.78 -11.39
N ARG A 70 -8.70 -3.07 -11.38
CA ARG A 70 -8.75 -3.94 -10.20
C ARG A 70 -7.46 -3.84 -9.39
N HIS A 71 -7.19 -2.63 -8.93
CA HIS A 71 -5.95 -2.25 -8.27
C HIS A 71 -6.19 -1.53 -6.95
N GLY A 72 -7.45 -1.38 -6.52
CA GLY A 72 -7.82 -0.84 -5.22
C GLY A 72 -7.72 -1.87 -4.11
N PHE A 73 -7.50 -1.40 -2.90
CA PHE A 73 -7.66 -2.18 -1.67
C PHE A 73 -8.46 -1.39 -0.64
N TYR A 74 -9.19 -2.12 0.19
CA TYR A 74 -9.88 -1.61 1.37
C TYR A 74 -9.82 -2.68 2.45
N ILE A 75 -9.28 -2.36 3.62
CA ILE A 75 -9.21 -3.27 4.76
C ILE A 75 -9.72 -2.58 6.02
N VAL A 76 -10.27 -3.38 6.94
CA VAL A 76 -10.55 -2.93 8.30
C VAL A 76 -9.23 -2.83 9.07
N THR A 77 -9.03 -1.74 9.78
CA THR A 77 -7.82 -1.54 10.58
C THR A 77 -7.69 -2.63 11.65
N PRO A 78 -6.59 -3.42 11.64
CA PRO A 78 -6.41 -4.50 12.60
C PRO A 78 -6.53 -4.04 14.06
N PRO A 79 -7.15 -4.85 14.94
CA PRO A 79 -7.28 -4.52 16.37
C PRO A 79 -5.95 -4.14 17.06
N GLN A 80 -4.83 -4.71 16.62
CA GLN A 80 -3.49 -4.45 17.14
C GLN A 80 -3.06 -2.99 17.00
N LEU A 81 -3.61 -2.26 16.01
CA LEU A 81 -3.33 -0.85 15.77
C LEU A 81 -4.32 0.09 16.49
N ARG A 82 -5.28 -0.47 17.24
CA ARG A 82 -6.37 0.26 17.92
C ARG A 82 -6.26 0.17 19.43
N ASP A 83 -5.03 0.20 19.95
CA ASP A 83 -4.73 0.01 21.36
C ASP A 83 -4.45 1.33 22.12
N ARG A 84 -4.84 2.46 21.51
CA ARG A 84 -4.63 3.84 21.99
C ARG A 84 -3.18 4.35 21.94
N ARG A 85 -2.25 3.57 21.40
CA ARG A 85 -0.88 4.03 21.12
C ARG A 85 -0.79 4.59 19.69
N SER A 86 0.29 5.31 19.44
CA SER A 86 0.68 5.68 18.07
C SER A 86 1.42 4.51 17.45
N HIS A 87 1.04 4.15 16.22
CA HIS A 87 1.66 3.11 15.41
C HIS A 87 2.21 3.73 14.13
N VAL A 88 3.45 3.40 13.77
CA VAL A 88 4.00 3.74 12.45
C VAL A 88 3.74 2.55 11.55
N ILE A 89 2.77 2.70 10.67
CA ILE A 89 2.40 1.62 9.77
C ILE A 89 3.10 1.76 8.42
N HIS A 90 3.50 0.61 7.88
CA HIS A 90 4.07 0.51 6.55
C HIS A 90 3.14 -0.31 5.67
N LEU A 91 2.73 0.25 4.54
CA LEU A 91 2.09 -0.49 3.46
C LEU A 91 3.12 -0.69 2.36
N ARG A 92 3.48 -1.96 2.13
CA ARG A 92 4.56 -2.34 1.21
C ARG A 92 4.06 -3.26 0.13
N LEU A 93 4.70 -3.21 -1.04
CA LEU A 93 4.58 -4.27 -2.04
C LEU A 93 5.06 -5.60 -1.43
N ALA A 94 4.20 -6.62 -1.46
CA ALA A 94 4.47 -7.88 -0.78
C ALA A 94 5.78 -8.55 -1.23
N GLY A 95 6.52 -9.11 -0.28
CA GLY A 95 7.83 -9.73 -0.50
C GLY A 95 8.96 -8.73 -0.76
N THR A 96 8.72 -7.42 -0.57
CA THR A 96 9.71 -6.36 -0.80
C THR A 96 9.72 -5.35 0.35
N LYS A 97 10.72 -4.45 0.36
CA LYS A 97 10.73 -3.28 1.28
C LYS A 97 10.23 -2.00 0.61
N GLN A 98 9.56 -2.14 -0.52
CA GLN A 98 9.11 -0.99 -1.31
C GLN A 98 7.79 -0.46 -0.75
N GLU A 99 7.83 0.75 -0.19
CA GLU A 99 6.67 1.45 0.36
C GLU A 99 5.73 1.92 -0.75
N LEU A 100 4.43 1.94 -0.46
CA LEU A 100 3.44 2.66 -1.24
C LEU A 100 3.58 4.17 -1.02
N THR A 101 3.12 4.98 -1.98
CA THR A 101 3.07 6.45 -1.83
C THR A 101 2.23 6.83 -0.60
N HIS A 102 2.67 7.83 0.17
CA HIS A 102 2.11 8.21 1.47
C HIS A 102 2.21 7.12 2.56
N SER A 103 3.17 6.20 2.41
CA SER A 103 3.64 5.29 3.45
C SER A 103 5.16 5.47 3.70
N PRO A 104 5.66 5.30 4.94
CA PRO A 104 4.92 5.02 6.17
C PRO A 104 4.00 6.16 6.62
N SER A 105 3.01 5.84 7.43
CA SER A 105 2.12 6.82 8.06
C SER A 105 1.85 6.47 9.52
N VAL A 106 1.45 7.47 10.32
CA VAL A 106 1.15 7.27 11.73
C VAL A 106 -0.36 7.15 11.93
N ILE A 107 -0.79 6.06 12.56
CA ILE A 107 -2.16 5.91 13.05
C ILE A 107 -2.13 6.04 14.58
N ARG A 108 -3.08 6.81 15.13
CA ARG A 108 -3.35 6.86 16.57
C ARG A 108 -4.84 6.85 16.80
N CYS A 109 -5.32 5.83 17.49
CA CYS A 109 -6.74 5.66 17.75
C CYS A 109 -7.16 6.15 19.13
N PRO A 110 -8.33 6.82 19.25
CA PRO A 110 -8.87 7.24 20.54
C PRO A 110 -9.32 6.04 21.41
#